data_AF-A0A068DQD6-F1
#
_entry.id   AF-A0A068DQD6-F1
#
_cell.length_a   1.000
_cell.length_b   1.000
_cell.length_c   1.000
_cell.angle_alpha   90.00
_cell.angle_beta   90.00
_cell.angle_gamma   90.00
#
_symmetry.space_group_name_H-M   'P 1'
#
loop_
_entity.id
_entity.type
_entity.pdbx_description
1 polymer ?
#
loop_
_entity_poly.entity_id
_entity_poly.type
_entity_poly.pdbx_seq_one_letter_code
_entity_poly.pdbx_strand_id
1 'polypeptide(L)'
;MPLENKYRYRYRYRYRAANYEFEGIVASEGVLEIMQENYGFLRYSDFNYLSSPDDVYVSQSQIKLFSLKTGDTISGAIRPPKESEKYFPMIKIIKINGRSPYDIRERSSFEHMTPLFTEEKLNLSDKNPTVSTRILDIFAPIGKGQRGMIGAPPKVGKTILLKDLANAIAANHPEVYLMILLIDERPEEVTDMQRSVKGEVVASTFDESEERHVKVANIVLQKAKRMVECNHDVVILLDSITRLARAYNTGAPASGKVLSGGVEANALHKPKRFLGAARNIEGVGSLSIIATAMIETGSKMDEVIFEEFKGTGNMELQLDRKIANRKLYPAIDLVASSTRRDDLLLNDPTLQRMWILRKHISEMNPIEAMEFLIKRINQTQSNDEFLISMNK
;
A
#
# COMPACT_ATOMS: atom_id res chain seq x y z
N MET A 1 21.65 6.53 57.89
CA MET A 1 21.07 5.51 56.98
C MET A 1 19.67 5.98 56.61
N PRO A 2 19.46 6.24 55.31
CA PRO A 2 18.59 5.37 54.53
C PRO A 2 19.13 5.04 53.12
N LEU A 3 18.76 3.86 52.63
CA LEU A 3 18.66 3.49 51.20
C LEU A 3 17.65 4.45 50.53
N GLU A 4 17.72 4.90 49.28
CA GLU A 4 17.74 4.13 48.04
C GLU A 4 17.65 5.17 46.90
N ASN A 5 18.56 5.17 45.91
CA ASN A 5 18.14 5.26 44.50
C ASN A 5 19.30 5.00 43.55
N LYS A 6 19.04 4.05 42.68
CA LYS A 6 19.97 3.29 41.85
C LYS A 6 19.94 3.83 40.41
N TYR A 7 21.13 3.94 39.82
CA TYR A 7 21.45 3.92 38.39
C TYR A 7 20.92 5.05 37.46
N ARG A 8 21.73 6.12 37.33
CA ARG A 8 21.85 6.90 36.09
C ARG A 8 23.14 6.48 35.36
N TYR A 9 23.05 5.53 34.43
CA TYR A 9 24.16 5.21 33.52
C TYR A 9 24.08 6.10 32.27
N ARG A 10 24.91 7.16 32.24
CA ARG A 10 25.32 7.82 30.99
C ARG A 10 26.23 6.85 30.25
N TYR A 11 25.76 6.26 29.14
CA TYR A 11 26.64 5.55 28.20
C TYR A 11 27.53 6.57 27.47
N ARG A 12 28.76 6.73 27.95
CA ARG A 12 29.84 7.38 27.20
C ARG A 12 30.38 6.36 26.19
N TYR A 13 30.15 6.60 24.89
CA TYR A 13 30.84 5.90 23.83
C TYR A 13 32.36 6.13 23.96
N ARG A 14 33.09 5.06 24.28
CA ARG A 14 34.55 4.98 24.20
C ARG A 14 34.90 3.75 23.38
N TYR A 15 34.79 3.86 22.06
CA TYR A 15 35.54 2.98 21.17
C TYR A 15 36.94 3.55 21.03
N ARG A 16 37.92 2.92 21.68
CA ARG A 16 39.33 3.08 21.31
C ARG A 16 39.49 2.46 19.92
N ALA A 17 39.90 3.27 18.95
CA ALA A 17 40.20 2.83 17.60
C ALA A 17 41.31 1.77 17.63
N ALA A 18 40.94 0.52 17.32
CA ALA A 18 41.86 -0.41 16.72
C ALA A 18 41.82 -0.16 15.21
N ASN A 19 42.98 0.01 14.58
CA ASN A 19 43.14 0.17 13.13
C ASN A 19 42.72 -1.11 12.40
N TYR A 20 41.41 -1.34 12.26
CA TYR A 20 40.86 -2.26 11.28
C TYR A 20 40.42 -1.41 10.08
N GLU A 21 40.98 -1.68 8.91
CA GLU A 21 40.50 -1.13 7.64
C GLU A 21 39.14 -1.76 7.32
N PHE A 22 38.07 -1.16 7.85
CA PHE A 22 36.68 -1.52 7.52
C PHE A 22 36.22 -0.94 6.17
N GLU A 23 37.13 -0.67 5.23
CA GLU A 23 36.75 -0.21 3.90
C GLU A 23 36.02 -1.33 3.14
N GLY A 24 34.72 -1.15 2.90
CA GLY A 24 33.91 -2.05 2.07
C GLY A 24 33.35 -3.30 2.76
N ILE A 25 33.43 -3.40 4.09
CA ILE A 25 32.95 -4.58 4.84
C ILE A 25 31.46 -4.49 5.20
N VAL A 26 30.93 -3.29 5.38
CA VAL A 26 29.53 -3.10 5.80
C VAL A 26 28.66 -2.88 4.57
N ALA A 27 27.67 -3.75 4.36
CA ALA A 27 26.63 -3.57 3.36
C ALA A 27 25.44 -2.83 3.97
N SER A 28 24.83 -1.92 3.21
CA SER A 28 23.56 -1.30 3.55
C SER A 28 22.61 -1.38 2.36
N GLU A 29 21.32 -1.52 2.67
CA GLU A 29 20.23 -1.49 1.70
C GLU A 29 19.17 -0.47 2.15
N GLY A 30 18.82 0.46 1.27
CA GLY A 30 17.80 1.47 1.56
C GLY A 30 17.28 2.15 0.31
N VAL A 31 16.22 2.94 0.47
CA VAL A 31 15.52 3.62 -0.61
C VAL A 31 16.08 5.02 -0.81
N LEU A 32 16.54 5.32 -2.02
CA LEU A 32 17.13 6.62 -2.35
C LEU A 32 16.09 7.75 -2.33
N GLU A 33 16.36 8.78 -1.55
CA GLU A 33 15.74 10.10 -1.64
C GLU A 33 16.77 11.10 -2.20
N ILE A 34 16.53 11.62 -3.40
CA ILE A 34 17.36 12.66 -4.01
C ILE A 34 16.90 14.03 -3.50
N MET A 35 17.86 14.82 -2.99
CA MET A 35 17.66 16.17 -2.47
C MET A 35 17.74 17.21 -3.60
N GLN A 36 17.34 18.46 -3.33
CA GLN A 36 17.32 19.54 -4.34
C GLN A 36 18.69 19.82 -4.98
N GLU A 37 19.79 19.61 -4.23
CA GLU A 37 21.16 19.81 -4.73
C GLU A 37 21.74 18.56 -5.44
N ASN A 38 20.88 17.60 -5.80
CA ASN A 38 21.22 16.37 -6.56
C ASN A 38 22.18 15.38 -5.89
N TYR A 39 22.46 15.52 -4.61
CA TYR A 39 22.92 14.41 -3.77
C TYR A 39 21.70 13.69 -3.16
N GLY A 40 21.89 12.52 -2.57
CA GLY A 40 20.79 11.78 -1.97
C GLY A 40 21.15 11.06 -0.68
N PHE A 41 20.12 10.53 -0.02
CA PHE A 41 20.25 9.67 1.15
C PHE A 41 19.47 8.38 0.95
N LEU A 42 20.04 7.26 1.39
CA LEU A 42 19.26 6.03 1.56
C LEU A 42 18.46 6.14 2.86
N ARG A 43 17.14 6.00 2.73
CA ARG A 43 16.18 5.96 3.82
C ARG A 43 15.73 4.52 4.07
N TYR A 44 15.37 4.21 5.30
CA TYR A 44 15.03 2.84 5.70
C TYR A 44 13.56 2.70 6.11
N SER A 45 12.99 1.52 5.87
CA SER A 45 11.61 1.18 6.25
C SER A 45 11.39 1.23 7.77
N ASP A 46 12.40 0.87 8.56
CA ASP A 46 12.33 0.86 10.04
C ASP A 46 12.09 2.26 10.62
N PHE A 47 12.46 3.30 9.87
CA PHE A 47 12.22 4.71 10.20
C PHE A 47 11.14 5.33 9.31
N ASN A 48 10.27 4.52 8.69
CA ASN A 48 9.19 4.95 7.79
C ASN A 48 9.67 5.86 6.64
N TYR A 49 10.89 5.61 6.15
CA TYR A 49 11.57 6.41 5.12
C TYR A 49 11.84 7.88 5.49
N LEU A 50 11.92 8.16 6.79
CA LEU A 50 12.26 9.47 7.30
C LEU A 50 13.76 9.58 7.55
N SER A 51 14.20 10.81 7.79
CA SER A 51 15.59 11.09 8.09
C SER A 51 16.03 10.42 9.39
N SER A 52 17.11 9.66 9.33
CA SER A 52 17.76 9.00 10.45
C SER A 52 19.24 9.37 10.51
N PRO A 53 19.88 9.38 11.70
CA PRO A 53 21.34 9.52 11.80
C PRO A 53 22.11 8.43 11.04
N ASP A 54 21.49 7.27 10.81
CA ASP A 54 22.08 6.11 10.13
C ASP A 54 21.93 6.15 8.60
N ASP A 55 21.40 7.25 8.05
CA ASP A 55 21.21 7.41 6.62
C ASP A 55 22.54 7.40 5.86
N VAL A 56 22.50 6.78 4.68
CA VAL A 56 23.68 6.63 3.82
C VAL A 56 23.67 7.72 2.76
N TYR A 57 24.72 8.54 2.75
CA TYR A 57 24.95 9.56 1.74
C TYR A 57 25.31 8.93 0.39
N VAL A 58 24.63 9.38 -0.66
CA VAL A 58 24.88 9.01 -2.05
C VAL A 58 25.27 10.26 -2.83
N SER A 59 26.45 10.23 -3.45
CA SER A 59 27.00 11.38 -4.17
C SER A 59 26.26 11.65 -5.48
N GLN A 60 26.28 12.92 -5.92
CA GLN A 60 25.74 13.31 -7.23
C GLN A 60 26.39 12.51 -8.38
N SER A 61 27.68 12.20 -8.28
CA SER A 61 28.41 11.42 -9.28
C SER A 61 27.86 10.00 -9.41
N GLN A 62 27.55 9.34 -8.28
CA GLN A 62 26.92 8.01 -8.28
C GLN A 62 25.50 8.05 -8.86
N ILE A 63 24.72 9.07 -8.49
CA ILE A 63 23.36 9.29 -9.02
C ILE A 63 23.38 9.43 -10.54
N LYS A 64 24.29 10.26 -11.07
CA LYS A 64 24.44 10.45 -12.52
C LYS A 64 24.95 9.18 -13.21
N LEU A 65 25.95 8.51 -12.65
CA LEU A 65 26.60 7.35 -13.26
C LEU A 65 25.66 6.14 -13.46
N PHE A 66 24.71 5.95 -12.55
CA PHE A 66 23.75 4.86 -12.59
C PHE A 66 22.33 5.32 -12.95
N SER A 67 22.15 6.58 -13.34
CA SER A 67 20.85 7.17 -13.68
C SER A 67 19.79 6.91 -12.60
N LEU A 68 20.20 7.08 -11.34
CA LEU A 68 19.37 6.81 -10.17
C LEU A 68 18.24 7.83 -10.08
N LYS A 69 17.09 7.37 -9.57
CA LYS A 69 15.90 8.16 -9.32
C LYS A 69 15.46 7.98 -7.88
N THR A 70 14.77 8.98 -7.32
CA THR A 70 14.09 8.81 -6.03
C THR A 70 13.17 7.58 -6.07
N GLY A 71 13.23 6.77 -5.01
CA GLY A 71 12.54 5.49 -4.90
C GLY A 71 13.40 4.26 -5.21
N ASP A 72 14.59 4.42 -5.80
CA ASP A 72 15.45 3.27 -6.08
C ASP A 72 15.93 2.62 -4.78
N THR A 73 15.69 1.32 -4.64
CA THR A 73 16.24 0.53 -3.53
C THR A 73 17.67 0.14 -3.89
N ILE A 74 18.64 0.66 -3.15
CA ILE A 74 20.06 0.51 -3.45
C ILE A 74 20.67 -0.35 -2.37
N SER A 75 21.35 -1.43 -2.77
CA SER A 75 22.21 -2.20 -1.90
C SER A 75 23.67 -1.97 -2.29
N GLY A 76 24.52 -1.72 -1.31
CA GLY A 76 25.91 -1.39 -1.59
C GLY A 76 26.81 -1.40 -0.36
N ALA A 77 28.11 -1.34 -0.61
CA ALA A 77 29.14 -1.25 0.42
C ALA A 77 29.26 0.19 0.90
N ILE A 78 29.23 0.38 2.22
CA ILE A 78 29.39 1.66 2.91
C ILE A 78 30.65 1.64 3.77
N ARG A 79 31.11 2.81 4.21
CA ARG A 79 32.13 2.94 5.25
C ARG A 79 31.67 3.84 6.38
N PRO A 80 32.27 3.73 7.58
CA PRO A 80 32.06 4.71 8.64
C PRO A 80 32.41 6.14 8.18
N PRO A 81 31.69 7.16 8.68
CA PRO A 81 32.03 8.56 8.44
C PRO A 81 33.40 8.90 9.04
N LYS A 82 34.20 9.69 8.31
CA LYS A 82 35.42 10.32 8.86
C LYS A 82 35.03 11.48 9.79
N GLU A 83 35.99 12.01 10.56
CA GLU A 83 35.72 13.10 11.53
C GLU A 83 35.02 14.34 10.92
N SER A 84 35.21 14.60 9.63
CA SER A 84 34.57 15.70 8.89
C SER A 84 33.19 15.35 8.30
N GLU A 85 32.75 14.10 8.36
CA GLU A 85 31.53 13.60 7.72
C GLU A 85 30.45 13.31 8.77
N LYS A 86 29.21 13.70 8.48
CA LYS A 86 28.07 13.48 9.39
C LYS A 86 27.37 12.13 9.15
N TYR A 87 27.40 11.62 7.93
CA TYR A 87 26.63 10.45 7.48
C TYR A 87 27.54 9.40 6.85
N PHE A 88 27.10 8.15 6.80
CA PHE A 88 27.83 7.05 6.17
C PHE A 88 27.86 7.24 4.64
N PRO A 89 29.03 7.35 3.98
CA PRO A 89 29.06 7.45 2.53
C PRO A 89 28.97 6.09 1.84
N MET A 90 28.23 6.03 0.74
CA MET A 90 28.20 4.90 -0.19
C MET A 90 29.53 4.80 -0.95
N ILE A 91 30.23 3.67 -0.84
CA ILE A 91 31.46 3.40 -1.59
C ILE A 91 31.11 2.81 -2.96
N LYS A 92 30.31 1.74 -2.96
CA LYS A 92 30.04 0.95 -4.16
C LYS A 92 28.61 0.44 -4.17
N ILE A 93 27.89 0.72 -5.24
CA ILE A 93 26.56 0.18 -5.49
C ILE A 93 26.72 -1.24 -6.05
N ILE A 94 26.04 -2.21 -5.42
CA ILE A 94 26.10 -3.63 -5.78
C ILE A 94 24.83 -4.04 -6.53
N LYS A 95 23.63 -3.67 -6.04
CA LYS A 95 22.36 -3.88 -6.74
C LYS A 95 21.46 -2.66 -6.63
N ILE A 96 20.57 -2.52 -7.61
CA ILE A 96 19.50 -1.53 -7.60
C ILE A 96 18.19 -2.26 -7.90
N ASN A 97 17.19 -2.10 -7.05
CA ASN A 97 15.89 -2.79 -7.10
C ASN A 97 16.04 -4.31 -7.33
N GLY A 98 16.97 -4.95 -6.61
CA GLY A 98 17.25 -6.39 -6.74
C GLY A 98 18.07 -6.81 -7.98
N ARG A 99 18.33 -5.90 -8.92
CA ARG A 99 19.02 -6.16 -10.19
C ARG A 99 20.44 -5.61 -10.24
N SER A 100 21.22 -6.06 -11.22
CA SER A 100 22.55 -5.52 -11.49
C SER A 100 22.44 -4.05 -11.94
N PRO A 101 23.36 -3.15 -11.54
CA PRO A 101 23.34 -1.76 -11.99
C PRO A 101 23.44 -1.58 -13.49
N TYR A 102 23.96 -2.58 -14.22
CA TYR A 102 24.02 -2.57 -15.68
C TYR A 102 22.62 -2.69 -16.32
N ASP A 103 21.75 -3.54 -15.77
CA ASP A 103 20.40 -3.79 -16.27
C ASP A 103 19.48 -2.57 -16.10
N ILE A 104 19.78 -1.72 -15.12
CA ILE A 104 18.97 -0.55 -14.75
C ILE A 104 19.11 0.60 -15.74
N ARG A 105 20.24 0.68 -16.46
CA ARG A 105 20.53 1.81 -17.36
C ARG A 105 19.57 1.91 -18.54
N GLU A 106 19.03 0.78 -18.98
CA GLU A 106 18.12 0.70 -20.13
C GLU A 106 16.64 0.67 -19.71
N ARG A 107 16.32 0.82 -18.42
CA ARG A 107 14.92 0.77 -17.97
C ARG A 107 14.11 1.94 -18.52
N SER A 108 12.93 1.64 -19.05
CA SER A 108 11.93 2.65 -19.39
C SER A 108 11.40 3.32 -18.11
N SER A 109 11.07 4.62 -18.19
CA SER A 109 10.39 5.29 -17.07
C SER A 109 8.96 4.79 -16.96
N PHE A 110 8.47 4.61 -15.73
CA PHE A 110 7.10 4.21 -15.42
C PHE A 110 6.04 5.04 -16.17
N GLU A 111 6.30 6.33 -16.35
CA GLU A 111 5.41 7.26 -17.04
C GLU A 111 5.26 7.00 -18.55
N HIS A 112 6.22 6.33 -19.19
CA HIS A 112 6.22 6.03 -20.61
C HIS A 112 5.76 4.60 -20.93
N MET A 113 5.45 3.81 -19.91
CA MET A 113 5.02 2.43 -20.09
C MET A 113 3.54 2.34 -20.48
N THR A 114 3.21 1.37 -21.33
CA THR A 114 1.85 1.14 -21.84
C THR A 114 0.96 0.50 -20.76
N PRO A 115 -0.09 1.19 -20.27
CA PRO A 115 -1.03 0.60 -19.33
C PRO A 115 -2.00 -0.37 -20.03
N LEU A 116 -2.28 -1.49 -19.40
CA LEU A 116 -3.26 -2.50 -19.85
C LEU A 116 -4.38 -2.69 -18.82
N PHE A 117 -5.43 -3.40 -19.23
CA PHE A 117 -6.39 -3.97 -18.28
C PHE A 117 -5.72 -5.07 -17.45
N THR A 118 -6.31 -5.35 -16.29
CA THR A 118 -5.87 -6.44 -15.41
C THR A 118 -6.36 -7.76 -15.99
N GLU A 119 -5.43 -8.69 -16.24
CA GLU A 119 -5.72 -10.01 -16.82
C GLU A 119 -5.31 -11.16 -15.89
N GLU A 120 -4.35 -10.92 -15.01
CA GLU A 120 -3.94 -11.89 -13.99
C GLU A 120 -4.63 -11.57 -12.66
N LYS A 121 -5.45 -12.51 -12.17
CA LYS A 121 -6.15 -12.40 -10.89
C LYS A 121 -5.20 -12.67 -9.72
N LEU A 122 -5.29 -11.84 -8.68
CA LEU A 122 -4.75 -12.16 -7.36
C LEU A 122 -5.77 -13.04 -6.63
N ASN A 123 -5.53 -14.35 -6.59
CA ASN A 123 -6.40 -15.31 -5.92
C ASN A 123 -6.29 -15.11 -4.41
N LEU A 124 -7.43 -14.81 -3.77
CA LEU A 124 -7.47 -14.55 -2.33
C LEU A 124 -7.97 -15.74 -1.52
N SER A 125 -8.58 -16.72 -2.18
CA SER A 125 -9.32 -17.80 -1.54
C SER A 125 -8.62 -19.17 -1.53
N ASP A 126 -7.32 -19.23 -1.85
CA ASP A 126 -6.59 -20.49 -1.96
C ASP A 126 -6.06 -21.00 -0.60
N LYS A 127 -5.05 -20.34 -0.02
CA LYS A 127 -4.42 -20.78 1.24
C LYS A 127 -5.07 -20.09 2.44
N ASN A 128 -5.56 -20.90 3.38
CA ASN A 128 -6.23 -20.45 4.61
C ASN A 128 -7.36 -19.42 4.32
N PRO A 129 -8.32 -19.75 3.44
CA PRO A 129 -9.37 -18.82 3.07
C PRO A 129 -10.22 -18.43 4.29
N THR A 130 -10.45 -17.14 4.43
CA THR A 130 -11.46 -16.58 5.32
C THR A 130 -12.77 -16.37 4.55
N VAL A 131 -13.88 -16.19 5.27
CA VAL A 131 -15.15 -15.79 4.64
C VAL A 131 -14.98 -14.45 3.90
N SER A 132 -14.22 -13.51 4.46
CA SER A 132 -13.93 -12.21 3.84
C SER A 132 -13.23 -12.35 2.50
N THR A 133 -12.16 -13.12 2.46
CA THR A 133 -11.36 -13.32 1.24
C THR A 133 -12.15 -14.08 0.19
N ARG A 134 -12.90 -15.12 0.58
CA ARG A 134 -13.79 -15.86 -0.34
C ARG A 134 -14.86 -14.99 -0.97
N ILE A 135 -15.55 -14.14 -0.19
CA ILE A 135 -16.57 -13.23 -0.73
C ILE A 135 -15.92 -12.20 -1.66
N LEU A 136 -14.80 -11.59 -1.24
CA LEU A 136 -14.09 -10.59 -2.03
C LEU A 136 -13.64 -11.16 -3.38
N ASP A 137 -13.09 -12.37 -3.37
CA ASP A 137 -12.51 -13.05 -4.54
C ASP A 137 -13.51 -13.34 -5.66
N ILE A 138 -14.83 -13.37 -5.37
CA ILE A 138 -15.88 -13.56 -6.37
C ILE A 138 -16.66 -12.27 -6.66
N PHE A 139 -16.98 -11.46 -5.64
CA PHE A 139 -17.82 -10.26 -5.84
C PHE A 139 -17.02 -9.03 -6.31
N ALA A 140 -15.77 -8.91 -5.90
CA ALA A 140 -14.90 -7.80 -6.28
C ALA A 140 -13.47 -8.33 -6.54
N PRO A 141 -13.30 -9.18 -7.58
CA PRO A 141 -12.01 -9.81 -7.87
C PRO A 141 -10.92 -8.76 -8.09
N ILE A 142 -9.74 -9.00 -7.54
CA ILE A 142 -8.60 -8.08 -7.64
C ILE A 142 -7.59 -8.67 -8.61
N GLY A 143 -7.17 -7.91 -9.61
CA GLY A 143 -6.08 -8.29 -10.50
C GLY A 143 -4.75 -7.61 -10.19
N LYS A 144 -3.67 -8.12 -10.79
CA LYS A 144 -2.37 -7.45 -10.85
C LYS A 144 -2.48 -6.18 -11.67
N GLY A 145 -2.30 -5.02 -11.02
CA GLY A 145 -2.50 -3.70 -11.60
C GLY A 145 -3.81 -3.02 -11.21
N GLN A 146 -4.58 -3.58 -10.26
CA GLN A 146 -5.90 -3.07 -9.88
C GLN A 146 -5.81 -1.70 -9.19
N ARG A 147 -6.76 -0.81 -9.51
CA ARG A 147 -7.05 0.43 -8.77
C ARG A 147 -8.32 0.23 -7.95
N GLY A 148 -8.18 -0.33 -6.76
CA GLY A 148 -9.30 -0.66 -5.88
C GLY A 148 -9.57 0.41 -4.83
N MET A 149 -10.85 0.59 -4.51
CA MET A 149 -11.29 1.45 -3.43
C MET A 149 -12.25 0.69 -2.50
N ILE A 150 -11.96 0.70 -1.20
CA ILE A 150 -12.82 0.14 -0.16
C ILE A 150 -13.53 1.29 0.57
N GLY A 151 -14.78 1.55 0.20
CA GLY A 151 -15.64 2.52 0.87
C GLY A 151 -16.12 1.96 2.21
N ALA A 152 -15.69 2.54 3.32
CA ALA A 152 -16.00 2.02 4.64
C ALA A 152 -16.48 3.12 5.60
N PRO A 153 -17.67 3.00 6.20
CA PRO A 153 -18.05 3.79 7.34
C PRO A 153 -17.14 3.51 8.55
N PRO A 154 -17.09 4.39 9.56
CA PRO A 154 -16.41 4.08 10.82
C PRO A 154 -16.99 2.81 11.48
N LYS A 155 -16.12 2.00 12.10
CA LYS A 155 -16.47 0.81 12.92
C LYS A 155 -17.14 -0.36 12.19
N VAL A 156 -16.91 -0.52 10.88
CA VAL A 156 -17.48 -1.62 10.07
C VAL A 156 -16.55 -2.82 9.84
N GLY A 157 -15.36 -2.84 10.47
CA GLY A 157 -14.38 -3.93 10.31
C GLY A 157 -13.38 -3.75 9.16
N LYS A 158 -13.22 -2.53 8.64
CA LYS A 158 -12.21 -2.12 7.63
C LYS A 158 -10.83 -2.75 7.88
N THR A 159 -10.29 -2.59 9.09
CA THR A 159 -8.93 -3.05 9.44
C THR A 159 -8.81 -4.57 9.40
N ILE A 160 -9.85 -5.31 9.81
CA ILE A 160 -9.87 -6.78 9.76
C ILE A 160 -9.84 -7.24 8.30
N LEU A 161 -10.67 -6.61 7.45
CA LEU A 161 -10.70 -6.93 6.02
C LEU A 161 -9.36 -6.64 5.34
N LEU A 162 -8.70 -5.52 5.66
CA LEU A 162 -7.37 -5.21 5.12
C LEU A 162 -6.32 -6.24 5.54
N LYS A 163 -6.34 -6.72 6.80
CA LYS A 163 -5.44 -7.77 7.27
C LYS A 163 -5.68 -9.10 6.55
N ASP A 164 -6.95 -9.48 6.40
CA ASP A 164 -7.36 -10.68 5.67
C ASP A 164 -6.84 -10.62 4.23
N LEU A 165 -7.02 -9.48 3.56
CA LEU A 165 -6.51 -9.25 2.20
C LEU A 165 -4.98 -9.33 2.14
N ALA A 166 -4.28 -8.65 3.05
CA ALA A 166 -2.83 -8.63 3.10
C ALA A 166 -2.24 -10.04 3.30
N ASN A 167 -2.80 -10.81 4.24
CA ASN A 167 -2.35 -12.16 4.52
C ASN A 167 -2.69 -13.14 3.40
N ALA A 168 -3.83 -12.98 2.73
CA ALA A 168 -4.18 -13.76 1.54
C ALA A 168 -3.20 -13.52 0.39
N ILE A 169 -2.88 -12.26 0.09
CA ILE A 169 -1.89 -11.91 -0.94
C ILE A 169 -0.52 -12.49 -0.56
N ALA A 170 -0.05 -12.28 0.68
CA ALA A 170 1.25 -12.79 1.11
C ALA A 170 1.35 -14.32 1.09
N ALA A 171 0.24 -15.03 1.32
CA ALA A 171 0.20 -16.49 1.30
C ALA A 171 0.11 -17.05 -0.14
N ASN A 172 -0.77 -16.49 -0.96
CA ASN A 172 -1.09 -17.00 -2.29
C ASN A 172 -0.12 -16.50 -3.36
N HIS A 173 0.40 -15.28 -3.18
CA HIS A 173 1.27 -14.57 -4.12
C HIS A 173 2.59 -14.11 -3.46
N PRO A 174 3.47 -15.03 -3.03
CA PRO A 174 4.74 -14.67 -2.39
C PRO A 174 5.71 -13.92 -3.32
N GLU A 175 5.48 -13.95 -4.65
CA GLU A 175 6.21 -13.18 -5.64
C GLU A 175 5.87 -11.69 -5.63
N VAL A 176 4.70 -11.32 -5.10
CA VAL A 176 4.22 -9.94 -5.05
C VAL A 176 4.87 -9.21 -3.89
N TYR A 177 5.44 -8.05 -4.17
CA TYR A 177 5.95 -7.16 -3.14
C TYR A 177 4.81 -6.40 -2.47
N LEU A 178 4.46 -6.80 -1.25
CA LEU A 178 3.36 -6.23 -0.48
C LEU A 178 3.83 -5.08 0.43
N MET A 179 3.30 -3.89 0.19
CA MET A 179 3.47 -2.69 1.02
C MET A 179 2.14 -2.33 1.68
N ILE A 180 2.16 -2.04 2.98
CA ILE A 180 1.02 -1.49 3.72
C ILE A 180 1.39 -0.08 4.15
N LEU A 181 0.63 0.91 3.66
CA LEU A 181 0.84 2.32 3.96
C LEU A 181 -0.29 2.84 4.85
N LEU A 182 0.06 3.17 6.10
CA LEU A 182 -0.88 3.69 7.09
C LEU A 182 -0.66 5.19 7.28
N ILE A 183 -1.69 6.00 7.02
CA ILE A 183 -1.64 7.46 7.07
C ILE A 183 -2.66 7.99 8.06
N ASP A 184 -2.17 8.78 9.02
CA ASP A 184 -2.98 9.45 10.04
C ASP A 184 -3.87 8.44 10.81
N GLU A 185 -3.30 7.27 11.08
CA GLU A 185 -3.93 6.18 11.83
C GLU A 185 -3.34 6.06 13.23
N ARG A 186 -4.02 5.33 14.11
CA ARG A 186 -3.62 5.24 15.52
C ARG A 186 -2.39 4.36 15.74
N PRO A 187 -1.47 4.72 16.67
CA PRO A 187 -0.26 3.93 16.96
C PRO A 187 -0.52 2.46 17.32
N GLU A 188 -1.60 2.18 18.06
CA GLU A 188 -1.98 0.82 18.43
C GLU A 188 -2.44 -0.01 17.22
N GLU A 189 -3.13 0.61 16.26
CA GLU A 189 -3.56 -0.03 15.02
C GLU A 189 -2.36 -0.28 14.08
N VAL A 190 -1.39 0.64 14.05
CA VAL A 190 -0.11 0.45 13.34
C VAL A 190 0.66 -0.74 13.91
N THR A 191 0.81 -0.81 15.24
CA THR A 191 1.54 -1.90 15.91
C THR A 191 0.87 -3.25 15.64
N ASP A 192 -0.46 -3.29 15.71
CA ASP A 192 -1.26 -4.47 15.44
C ASP A 192 -1.11 -4.94 13.98
N MET A 193 -1.10 -4.03 13.00
CA MET A 193 -0.84 -4.34 11.60
C MET A 193 0.57 -4.92 11.39
N GLN A 194 1.60 -4.30 11.98
CA GLN A 194 3.00 -4.74 11.90
C GLN A 194 3.21 -6.16 12.43
N ARG A 195 2.46 -6.55 13.46
CA ARG A 195 2.57 -7.91 14.05
C ARG A 195 1.72 -8.95 13.34
N SER A 196 0.67 -8.52 12.63
CA SER A 196 -0.35 -9.42 12.07
C SER A 196 -0.13 -9.76 10.59
N VAL A 197 0.66 -8.97 9.86
CA VAL A 197 0.78 -9.06 8.40
C VAL A 197 2.22 -9.34 7.97
N LYS A 198 2.37 -10.23 6.99
CA LYS A 198 3.64 -10.50 6.32
C LYS A 198 3.80 -9.56 5.12
N GLY A 199 4.38 -8.39 5.36
CA GLY A 199 4.65 -7.39 4.33
C GLY A 199 5.43 -6.23 4.90
N GLU A 200 5.83 -5.31 4.04
CA GLU A 200 6.46 -4.07 4.48
C GLU A 200 5.40 -3.09 4.99
N VAL A 201 5.42 -2.76 6.28
CA VAL A 201 4.46 -1.84 6.89
C VAL A 201 5.13 -0.50 7.15
N VAL A 202 4.64 0.54 6.48
CA VAL A 202 5.10 1.92 6.58
C VAL A 202 3.98 2.78 7.14
N ALA A 203 4.25 3.55 8.18
CA ALA A 203 3.23 4.34 8.85
C ALA A 203 3.65 5.78 9.14
N SER A 204 2.65 6.66 9.17
CA SER A 204 2.74 8.03 9.66
C SER A 204 1.50 8.27 10.52
N THR A 205 1.64 8.18 11.85
CA THR A 205 0.51 8.23 12.80
C THR A 205 -0.09 9.63 12.89
N PHE A 206 -1.28 9.76 13.48
CA PHE A 206 -1.96 11.06 13.66
C PHE A 206 -1.17 12.10 14.48
N ASP A 207 -0.12 11.70 15.19
CA ASP A 207 0.77 12.60 15.95
C ASP A 207 1.70 13.42 15.04
N GLU A 208 1.77 13.06 13.76
CA GLU A 208 2.70 13.62 12.77
C GLU A 208 2.05 14.72 11.93
N SER A 209 2.86 15.58 11.31
CA SER A 209 2.36 16.67 10.45
C SER A 209 1.84 16.16 9.09
N GLU A 210 0.97 16.95 8.46
CA GLU A 210 0.43 16.66 7.14
C GLU A 210 1.53 16.60 6.07
N GLU A 211 2.54 17.47 6.17
CA GLU A 211 3.73 17.43 5.31
C GLU A 211 4.46 16.09 5.40
N ARG A 212 4.52 15.52 6.61
CA ARG A 212 5.14 14.22 6.84
C ARG A 212 4.31 13.09 6.25
N HIS A 213 2.98 13.11 6.38
CA HIS A 213 2.12 12.14 5.70
C HIS A 213 2.35 12.14 4.19
N VAL A 214 2.36 13.34 3.58
CA VAL A 214 2.61 13.52 2.15
C VAL A 214 4.00 13.02 1.75
N LYS A 215 5.03 13.33 2.55
CA LYS A 215 6.40 12.88 2.29
C LYS A 215 6.51 11.36 2.27
N VAL A 216 6.02 10.69 3.31
CA VAL A 216 6.06 9.23 3.44
C VAL A 216 5.33 8.56 2.28
N ALA A 217 4.11 9.01 1.97
CA ALA A 217 3.33 8.49 0.84
C ALA A 217 4.05 8.66 -0.50
N ASN A 218 4.68 9.82 -0.74
CA ASN A 218 5.44 10.05 -1.97
C ASN A 218 6.62 9.09 -2.10
N ILE A 219 7.39 8.84 -1.03
CA ILE A 219 8.53 7.92 -1.10
C ILE A 219 8.06 6.49 -1.38
N VAL A 220 7.00 6.02 -0.70
CA VAL A 220 6.43 4.69 -0.94
C VAL A 220 5.96 4.54 -2.38
N LEU A 221 5.26 5.54 -2.92
CA LEU A 221 4.83 5.52 -4.32
C LEU A 221 6.01 5.49 -5.30
N GLN A 222 7.04 6.30 -5.06
CA GLN A 222 8.24 6.29 -5.91
C GLN A 222 8.95 4.94 -5.83
N LYS A 223 9.10 4.36 -4.64
CA LYS A 223 9.66 3.01 -4.45
C LYS A 223 8.91 1.99 -5.30
N ALA A 224 7.58 1.94 -5.16
CA ALA A 224 6.75 1.01 -5.91
C ALA A 224 6.92 1.17 -7.43
N LYS A 225 6.93 2.41 -7.94
CA LYS A 225 7.18 2.67 -9.38
C LYS A 225 8.54 2.15 -9.84
N ARG A 226 9.61 2.39 -9.07
CA ARG A 226 10.96 1.93 -9.41
C ARG A 226 11.07 0.41 -9.40
N MET A 227 10.36 -0.26 -8.49
CA MET A 227 10.28 -1.72 -8.46
C MET A 227 9.56 -2.29 -9.68
N VAL A 228 8.45 -1.66 -10.09
CA VAL A 228 7.71 -2.04 -11.30
C VAL A 228 8.53 -1.83 -12.57
N GLU A 229 9.29 -0.74 -12.65
CA GLU A 229 10.27 -0.53 -13.73
C GLU A 229 11.31 -1.67 -13.83
N CYS A 230 11.50 -2.43 -12.74
CA CYS A 230 12.37 -3.59 -12.66
C CYS A 230 11.62 -4.93 -12.68
N ASN A 231 10.41 -4.97 -13.25
CA ASN A 231 9.57 -6.15 -13.44
C ASN A 231 9.08 -6.82 -12.15
N HIS A 232 8.84 -6.05 -11.09
CA HIS A 232 8.19 -6.56 -9.89
C HIS A 232 6.69 -6.28 -9.95
N ASP A 233 5.89 -7.22 -9.47
CA ASP A 233 4.50 -6.97 -9.10
C ASP A 233 4.46 -6.38 -7.69
N VAL A 234 3.86 -5.20 -7.56
CA VAL A 234 3.78 -4.48 -6.29
C VAL A 234 2.33 -4.23 -5.92
N VAL A 235 1.97 -4.52 -4.66
CA VAL A 235 0.66 -4.17 -4.09
C VAL A 235 0.87 -3.17 -2.96
N ILE A 236 0.18 -2.03 -3.03
CA ILE A 236 0.07 -1.08 -1.92
C ILE A 236 -1.34 -1.18 -1.33
N LEU A 237 -1.43 -1.56 -0.06
CA LEU A 237 -2.65 -1.41 0.74
C LEU A 237 -2.58 -0.09 1.50
N LEU A 238 -3.38 0.89 1.09
CA LEU A 238 -3.38 2.25 1.66
C LEU A 238 -4.55 2.43 2.63
N ASP A 239 -4.23 2.79 3.87
CA ASP A 239 -5.23 3.16 4.87
C ASP A 239 -4.93 4.55 5.45
N SER A 240 -5.54 5.64 4.98
CA SER A 240 -6.59 5.74 3.96
C SER A 240 -6.31 6.82 2.91
N ILE A 241 -6.92 6.70 1.72
CA ILE A 241 -6.82 7.75 0.69
C ILE A 241 -7.53 9.04 1.13
N THR A 242 -8.58 8.94 1.95
CA THR A 242 -9.30 10.11 2.46
C THR A 242 -8.40 10.96 3.34
N ARG A 243 -7.69 10.35 4.29
CA ARG A 243 -6.76 11.08 5.17
C ARG A 243 -5.57 11.64 4.39
N LEU A 244 -5.04 10.88 3.43
CA LEU A 244 -3.99 11.38 2.54
C LEU A 244 -4.47 12.60 1.73
N ALA A 245 -5.68 12.55 1.16
CA ALA A 245 -6.25 13.67 0.42
C ALA A 245 -6.46 14.92 1.31
N ARG A 246 -6.87 14.75 2.57
CA ARG A 246 -6.95 15.84 3.55
C ARG A 246 -5.57 16.46 3.80
N ALA A 247 -4.54 15.65 3.99
CA ALA A 247 -3.16 16.15 4.18
C ALA A 247 -2.67 16.98 2.97
N TYR A 248 -2.95 16.53 1.74
CA TYR A 248 -2.65 17.32 0.54
C TYR A 248 -3.48 18.61 0.44
N ASN A 249 -4.73 18.60 0.93
CA ASN A 249 -5.59 19.78 0.93
C ASN A 249 -5.08 20.86 1.89
N THR A 250 -4.71 20.47 3.12
CA THR A 250 -4.16 21.40 4.11
C THR A 250 -2.84 22.02 3.64
N GLY A 251 -1.98 21.23 2.97
CA GLY A 251 -0.70 21.71 2.42
C GLY A 251 -0.79 22.40 1.06
N ALA A 252 -1.98 22.52 0.46
CA ALA A 252 -2.13 23.14 -0.85
C ALA A 252 -2.08 24.68 -0.73
N PRO A 253 -1.36 25.38 -1.64
CA PRO A 253 -1.47 26.83 -1.71
C PRO A 253 -2.89 27.23 -2.12
N ALA A 254 -3.40 28.30 -1.52
CA ALA A 254 -4.74 28.81 -1.80
C ALA A 254 -4.89 29.10 -3.30
N SER A 255 -5.83 28.42 -3.95
CA SER A 255 -6.06 28.53 -5.39
C SER A 255 -7.10 29.61 -5.75
N GLY A 256 -7.76 30.17 -4.74
CA GLY A 256 -8.91 31.08 -4.90
C GLY A 256 -10.19 30.38 -5.37
N LYS A 257 -10.15 29.06 -5.60
CA LYS A 257 -11.29 28.23 -6.02
C LYS A 257 -11.45 27.06 -5.06
N VAL A 258 -12.44 27.18 -4.19
CA VAL A 258 -12.79 26.14 -3.21
C VAL A 258 -14.04 25.41 -3.69
N LEU A 259 -13.93 24.10 -3.82
CA LEU A 259 -15.03 23.19 -4.15
C LEU A 259 -15.95 23.00 -2.94
N SER A 260 -17.08 22.35 -3.16
CA SER A 260 -17.98 21.93 -2.08
C SER A 260 -17.20 21.17 -0.99
N GLY A 261 -17.56 21.39 0.27
CA GLY A 261 -16.90 20.74 1.40
C GLY A 261 -15.53 21.30 1.78
N GLY A 262 -15.10 22.44 1.21
CA GLY A 262 -13.84 23.09 1.63
C GLY A 262 -12.59 22.51 0.97
N VAL A 263 -12.75 21.81 -0.15
CA VAL A 263 -11.64 21.21 -0.90
C VAL A 263 -11.08 22.21 -1.90
N GLU A 264 -9.78 22.50 -1.84
CA GLU A 264 -9.09 23.32 -2.84
C GLU A 264 -9.11 22.61 -4.20
N ALA A 265 -9.44 23.33 -5.29
CA ALA A 265 -9.62 22.73 -6.61
C ALA A 265 -8.40 21.94 -7.11
N ASN A 266 -7.19 22.36 -6.72
CA ASN A 266 -5.94 21.70 -7.11
C ASN A 266 -5.44 20.65 -6.11
N ALA A 267 -6.04 20.56 -4.92
CA ALA A 267 -5.56 19.67 -3.85
C ALA A 267 -5.71 18.19 -4.21
N LEU A 268 -6.79 17.82 -4.92
CA LEU A 268 -7.06 16.42 -5.27
C LEU A 268 -6.19 15.90 -6.41
N HIS A 269 -5.46 16.76 -7.14
CA HIS A 269 -4.66 16.32 -8.28
C HIS A 269 -3.55 15.34 -7.89
N LYS A 270 -2.82 15.61 -6.80
CA LYS A 270 -1.73 14.73 -6.34
C LYS A 270 -2.25 13.38 -5.81
N PRO A 271 -3.24 13.33 -4.91
CA PRO A 271 -3.92 12.09 -4.53
C PRO A 271 -4.49 11.29 -5.72
N LYS A 272 -5.10 11.94 -6.71
CA LYS A 272 -5.60 11.26 -7.91
C LYS A 272 -4.47 10.61 -8.70
N ARG A 273 -3.33 11.29 -8.81
CA ARG A 273 -2.11 10.71 -9.41
C ARG A 273 -1.53 9.57 -8.59
N PHE A 274 -1.69 9.57 -7.27
CA PHE A 274 -1.30 8.46 -6.40
C PHE A 274 -2.12 7.21 -6.73
N LEU A 275 -3.46 7.29 -6.63
CA LEU A 275 -4.33 6.14 -6.91
C LEU A 275 -4.26 5.74 -8.40
N GLY A 276 -4.22 6.71 -9.30
CA GLY A 276 -4.08 6.52 -10.74
C GLY A 276 -2.71 6.02 -11.20
N ALA A 277 -1.73 5.92 -10.29
CA ALA A 277 -0.48 5.26 -10.60
C ALA A 277 -0.69 3.75 -10.80
N ALA A 278 -1.61 3.13 -10.06
CA ALA A 278 -1.88 1.70 -10.20
C ALA A 278 -2.39 1.36 -11.60
N ARG A 279 -1.75 0.35 -12.20
CA ARG A 279 -1.97 -0.11 -13.57
C ARG A 279 -1.27 -1.44 -13.78
N ASN A 280 -1.85 -2.28 -14.62
CA ASN A 280 -1.12 -3.37 -15.26
C ASN A 280 -0.28 -2.77 -16.39
N ILE A 281 0.88 -3.33 -16.69
CA ILE A 281 1.80 -2.79 -17.68
C ILE A 281 2.22 -3.87 -18.66
N GLU A 282 2.24 -3.53 -19.95
CA GLU A 282 2.69 -4.44 -21.00
C GLU A 282 4.17 -4.82 -20.84
N GLY A 283 4.45 -6.12 -20.81
CA GLY A 283 5.81 -6.68 -20.87
C GLY A 283 6.68 -6.46 -19.62
N VAL A 284 6.13 -5.87 -18.56
CA VAL A 284 6.80 -5.69 -17.26
C VAL A 284 5.82 -5.98 -16.11
N GLY A 285 6.22 -5.72 -14.87
CA GLY A 285 5.40 -5.97 -13.68
C GLY A 285 4.22 -5.00 -13.55
N SER A 286 3.44 -5.16 -12.48
CA SER A 286 2.24 -4.37 -12.22
C SER A 286 2.29 -3.55 -10.93
N LEU A 287 1.57 -2.43 -10.89
CA LEU A 287 1.31 -1.69 -9.64
C LEU A 287 -0.18 -1.80 -9.29
N SER A 288 -0.49 -2.49 -8.19
CA SER A 288 -1.84 -2.52 -7.63
C SER A 288 -1.91 -1.59 -6.42
N ILE A 289 -2.98 -0.81 -6.31
CA ILE A 289 -3.25 0.04 -5.14
C ILE A 289 -4.68 -0.23 -4.72
N ILE A 290 -4.86 -0.74 -3.50
CA ILE A 290 -6.16 -0.91 -2.86
C ILE A 290 -6.19 0.07 -1.69
N ALA A 291 -7.01 1.11 -1.81
CA ALA A 291 -7.09 2.15 -0.80
C ALA A 291 -8.44 2.13 -0.09
N THR A 292 -8.44 2.30 1.23
CA THR A 292 -9.69 2.55 1.96
C THR A 292 -10.09 4.01 1.81
N ALA A 293 -11.38 4.25 1.73
CA ALA A 293 -11.97 5.58 1.71
C ALA A 293 -13.09 5.66 2.76
N MET A 294 -13.10 6.75 3.53
CA MET A 294 -14.12 6.94 4.55
C MET A 294 -15.40 7.47 3.92
N ILE A 295 -16.53 6.82 4.23
CA ILE A 295 -17.87 7.25 3.84
C ILE A 295 -18.77 7.42 5.08
N GLU A 296 -19.90 8.10 4.93
CA GLU A 296 -20.87 8.32 6.03
C GLU A 296 -20.25 8.92 7.31
N THR A 297 -19.25 9.80 7.16
CA THR A 297 -18.58 10.49 8.28
C THR A 297 -19.35 11.74 8.74
N GLY A 298 -20.32 12.20 7.95
CA GLY A 298 -21.00 13.48 8.14
C GLY A 298 -20.20 14.69 7.60
N SER A 299 -19.00 14.47 7.05
CA SER A 299 -18.20 15.51 6.41
C SER A 299 -18.46 15.56 4.91
N LYS A 300 -18.95 16.71 4.43
CA LYS A 300 -19.09 16.97 2.98
C LYS A 300 -17.75 16.88 2.24
N MET A 301 -16.64 17.17 2.91
CA MET A 301 -15.31 17.04 2.33
C MET A 301 -15.01 15.58 1.94
N ASP A 302 -15.36 14.64 2.82
CA ASP A 302 -15.10 13.22 2.60
C ASP A 302 -15.99 12.64 1.50
N GLU A 303 -17.25 13.10 1.42
CA GLU A 303 -18.17 12.74 0.34
C GLU A 303 -17.63 13.18 -1.02
N VAL A 304 -17.18 14.44 -1.14
CA VAL A 304 -16.56 14.95 -2.37
C VAL A 304 -15.29 14.19 -2.71
N ILE A 305 -14.43 13.93 -1.71
CA ILE A 305 -13.23 13.10 -1.87
C ILE A 305 -13.58 11.72 -2.43
N PHE A 306 -14.56 11.02 -1.83
CA PHE A 306 -14.95 9.68 -2.22
C PHE A 306 -15.46 9.63 -3.67
N GLU A 307 -16.36 10.53 -4.05
CA GLU A 307 -16.90 10.61 -5.41
C GLU A 307 -15.81 10.88 -6.46
N GLU A 308 -14.85 11.75 -6.13
CA GLU A 308 -13.73 12.06 -7.03
C GLU A 308 -12.78 10.87 -7.25
N PHE A 309 -12.60 9.99 -6.25
CA PHE A 309 -11.81 8.77 -6.38
C PHE A 309 -12.58 7.61 -6.99
N LYS A 310 -13.90 7.54 -6.81
CA LYS A 310 -14.76 6.54 -7.43
C LYS A 310 -14.63 6.51 -8.95
N GLY A 311 -14.54 7.70 -9.57
CA GLY A 311 -14.28 7.81 -11.02
C GLY A 311 -12.87 7.38 -11.46
N THR A 312 -11.90 7.39 -10.54
CA THR A 312 -10.49 7.05 -10.80
C THR A 312 -10.22 5.54 -10.67
N GLY A 313 -10.90 4.89 -9.73
CA GLY A 313 -10.81 3.45 -9.48
C GLY A 313 -11.49 2.59 -10.55
N ASN A 314 -11.10 1.33 -10.62
CA ASN A 314 -11.74 0.30 -11.44
C ASN A 314 -12.24 -0.91 -10.62
N MET A 315 -12.05 -0.91 -9.30
CA MET A 315 -12.74 -1.80 -8.36
C MET A 315 -13.29 -0.99 -7.20
N GLU A 316 -14.51 -1.30 -6.80
CA GLU A 316 -15.19 -0.69 -5.66
C GLU A 316 -15.73 -1.79 -4.75
N LEU A 317 -15.37 -1.74 -3.47
CA LEU A 317 -15.92 -2.59 -2.43
C LEU A 317 -16.54 -1.68 -1.36
N GLN A 318 -17.82 -1.80 -1.10
CA GLN A 318 -18.50 -1.01 -0.07
C GLN A 318 -18.78 -1.85 1.17
N LEU A 319 -18.56 -1.27 2.34
CA LEU A 319 -18.92 -1.86 3.62
C LEU A 319 -20.18 -1.17 4.19
N ASP A 320 -21.14 -1.96 4.67
CA ASP A 320 -22.43 -1.46 5.16
C ASP A 320 -22.49 -1.48 6.70
N ARG A 321 -22.78 -0.32 7.29
CA ARG A 321 -22.98 -0.13 8.72
C ARG A 321 -24.14 -0.97 9.27
N LYS A 322 -25.22 -1.19 8.50
CA LYS A 322 -26.39 -1.99 8.91
C LYS A 322 -26.01 -3.45 9.11
N ILE A 323 -25.18 -4.01 8.24
CA ILE A 323 -24.65 -5.38 8.36
C ILE A 323 -23.73 -5.47 9.60
N ALA A 324 -22.81 -4.51 9.75
CA ALA A 324 -21.90 -4.46 10.89
C ALA A 324 -22.63 -4.30 12.24
N ASN A 325 -23.71 -3.50 12.30
CA ASN A 325 -24.51 -3.31 13.51
C ASN A 325 -25.19 -4.60 13.99
N ARG A 326 -25.44 -5.55 13.08
CA ARG A 326 -25.91 -6.92 13.40
C ARG A 326 -24.79 -7.87 13.79
N LYS A 327 -23.54 -7.40 13.85
CA LYS A 327 -22.33 -8.18 14.09
C LYS A 327 -22.08 -9.27 13.03
N LEU A 328 -22.55 -9.03 11.80
CA LEU A 328 -22.27 -9.88 10.66
C LEU A 328 -21.00 -9.36 9.98
N TYR A 329 -20.02 -10.25 9.81
CA TYR A 329 -18.75 -9.95 9.16
C TYR A 329 -18.42 -11.05 8.14
N PRO A 330 -17.87 -10.70 6.96
CA PRO A 330 -17.51 -9.36 6.51
C PRO A 330 -18.75 -8.49 6.23
N ALA A 331 -18.70 -7.20 6.58
CA ALA A 331 -19.84 -6.30 6.43
C ALA A 331 -19.91 -5.70 5.02
N ILE A 332 -19.81 -6.53 3.97
CA ILE A 332 -19.75 -6.08 2.56
C ILE A 332 -21.15 -5.87 1.99
N ASP A 333 -21.39 -4.74 1.34
CA ASP A 333 -22.54 -4.57 0.45
C ASP A 333 -22.25 -5.29 -0.89
N LEU A 334 -22.90 -6.44 -1.08
CA LEU A 334 -22.68 -7.33 -2.23
C LEU A 334 -23.18 -6.73 -3.55
N VAL A 335 -24.18 -5.85 -3.48
CA VAL A 335 -24.81 -5.24 -4.67
C VAL A 335 -24.01 -4.02 -5.11
N ALA A 336 -23.58 -3.19 -4.16
CA ALA A 336 -22.77 -2.00 -4.46
C ALA A 336 -21.31 -2.35 -4.84
N SER A 337 -20.82 -3.52 -4.45
CA SER A 337 -19.44 -3.95 -4.72
C SER A 337 -19.28 -4.60 -6.10
N SER A 338 -18.28 -4.14 -6.85
CA SER A 338 -18.01 -4.62 -8.21
C SER A 338 -16.58 -4.33 -8.68
N THR A 339 -16.16 -5.02 -9.73
CA THR A 339 -14.92 -4.74 -10.46
C THR A 339 -15.24 -4.53 -11.93
N ARG A 340 -14.68 -3.47 -12.54
CA ARG A 340 -14.82 -3.24 -13.97
C ARG A 340 -13.99 -4.27 -14.72
N ARG A 341 -14.56 -4.82 -15.79
CA ARG A 341 -13.94 -5.86 -16.62
C ARG A 341 -13.56 -7.11 -15.81
N ASP A 342 -14.42 -7.52 -14.88
CA ASP A 342 -14.28 -8.78 -14.15
C ASP A 342 -14.33 -10.01 -15.07
N ASP A 343 -14.83 -9.85 -16.31
CA ASP A 343 -14.72 -10.83 -17.40
C ASP A 343 -13.29 -11.25 -17.74
N LEU A 344 -12.30 -10.39 -17.47
CA LEU A 344 -10.89 -10.71 -17.69
C LEU A 344 -10.26 -11.47 -16.52
N LEU A 345 -10.90 -11.48 -15.36
CA LEU A 345 -10.36 -12.07 -14.12
C LEU A 345 -11.06 -13.37 -13.73
N LEU A 346 -12.30 -13.57 -14.18
CA LEU A 346 -13.12 -14.73 -13.87
C LEU A 346 -13.41 -15.53 -15.13
N ASN A 347 -13.39 -16.85 -15.03
CA ASN A 347 -13.75 -17.72 -16.16
C ASN A 347 -15.26 -17.68 -16.47
N ASP A 348 -15.64 -18.02 -17.71
CA ASP A 348 -17.04 -17.97 -18.18
C ASP A 348 -18.04 -18.72 -17.27
N PRO A 349 -17.75 -19.94 -16.77
CA PRO A 349 -18.66 -20.63 -15.85
C PRO A 349 -18.88 -19.86 -14.55
N THR A 350 -17.85 -19.22 -14.01
CA THR A 350 -17.95 -18.39 -12.81
C THR A 350 -18.80 -17.16 -13.07
N LEU A 351 -18.57 -16.46 -14.19
CA LEU A 351 -19.34 -15.28 -14.58
C LEU A 351 -20.84 -15.59 -14.70
N GLN A 352 -21.20 -16.67 -15.39
CA GLN A 352 -22.60 -17.09 -15.56
C GLN A 352 -23.28 -17.36 -14.21
N ARG A 353 -22.59 -18.09 -13.32
CA ARG A 353 -23.12 -18.39 -11.98
C ARG A 353 -23.22 -17.15 -11.11
N MET A 354 -22.23 -16.25 -11.21
CA MET A 354 -22.25 -14.98 -10.50
C MET A 354 -23.37 -14.07 -10.95
N TRP A 355 -23.71 -14.08 -12.24
CA TRP A 355 -24.86 -13.33 -12.73
C TRP A 355 -26.17 -13.80 -12.08
N ILE A 356 -26.39 -15.12 -12.00
CA ILE A 356 -27.56 -15.71 -11.34
C ILE A 356 -27.57 -15.36 -9.84
N LEU A 357 -26.43 -15.54 -9.17
CA LEU A 357 -26.29 -15.26 -7.74
C LEU A 357 -26.54 -13.78 -7.42
N ARG A 358 -25.98 -12.86 -8.21
CA ARG A 358 -26.19 -11.42 -8.04
C ARG A 358 -27.66 -11.05 -8.24
N LYS A 359 -28.33 -11.65 -9.22
CA LYS A 359 -29.77 -11.44 -9.43
C LYS A 359 -30.57 -11.91 -8.21
N HIS A 360 -30.29 -13.10 -7.69
CA HIS A 360 -30.97 -13.62 -6.51
C HIS A 360 -30.73 -12.76 -5.26
N ILE A 361 -29.48 -12.34 -5.04
CA ILE A 361 -29.11 -11.45 -3.92
C ILE A 361 -29.78 -10.07 -4.03
N SER A 362 -29.96 -9.55 -5.25
CA SER A 362 -30.56 -8.22 -5.44
C SER A 362 -32.03 -8.13 -5.01
N GLU A 363 -32.71 -9.26 -4.86
CA GLU A 363 -34.09 -9.34 -4.37
C GLU A 363 -34.16 -9.40 -2.83
N MET A 364 -33.04 -9.64 -2.16
CA MET A 364 -32.93 -9.72 -0.70
C MET A 364 -32.55 -8.36 -0.10
N ASN A 365 -32.85 -8.17 1.19
CA ASN A 365 -32.20 -7.08 1.91
C ASN A 365 -30.73 -7.40 2.21
N PRO A 366 -29.84 -6.39 2.42
CA PRO A 366 -28.41 -6.63 2.57
C PRO A 366 -28.01 -7.57 3.72
N ILE A 367 -28.79 -7.58 4.82
CA ILE A 367 -28.54 -8.43 5.98
C ILE A 367 -28.84 -9.89 5.63
N GLU A 368 -30.02 -10.16 5.05
CA GLU A 368 -30.43 -11.50 4.60
C GLU A 368 -29.46 -12.06 3.55
N ALA A 369 -29.06 -11.23 2.58
CA ALA A 369 -28.10 -11.62 1.55
C ALA A 369 -26.76 -12.06 2.16
N MET A 370 -26.26 -11.31 3.15
CA MET A 370 -25.01 -11.63 3.82
C MET A 370 -25.14 -12.90 4.68
N GLU A 371 -26.21 -13.05 5.45
CA GLU A 371 -26.47 -14.28 6.24
C GLU A 371 -26.57 -15.51 5.34
N PHE A 372 -27.27 -15.38 4.21
CA PHE A 372 -27.38 -16.43 3.21
C PHE A 372 -26.01 -16.84 2.66
N LEU A 373 -25.19 -15.87 2.23
CA LEU A 373 -23.85 -16.14 1.71
C LEU A 373 -22.93 -16.77 2.75
N ILE A 374 -22.86 -16.20 3.95
CA ILE A 374 -22.01 -16.72 5.03
C ILE A 374 -22.39 -18.18 5.32
N LYS A 375 -23.69 -18.48 5.41
CA LYS A 375 -24.18 -19.84 5.63
C LYS A 375 -23.74 -20.80 4.53
N ARG A 376 -23.86 -20.41 3.26
CA ARG A 376 -23.48 -21.26 2.11
C ARG A 376 -21.97 -21.44 1.98
N ILE A 377 -21.21 -20.37 2.16
CA ILE A 377 -19.73 -20.38 2.12
C ILE A 377 -19.18 -21.30 3.21
N ASN A 378 -19.72 -21.23 4.43
CA ASN A 378 -19.29 -22.09 5.54
C ASN A 378 -19.61 -23.59 5.33
N GLN A 379 -20.53 -23.92 4.43
CA GLN A 379 -20.89 -25.31 4.08
C GLN A 379 -19.99 -25.91 2.99
N THR A 380 -19.06 -25.13 2.44
CA THR A 380 -18.20 -25.54 1.30
C THR A 380 -16.75 -25.20 1.58
N GLN A 381 -15.83 -25.95 0.97
CA GLN A 381 -14.39 -25.77 1.17
C GLN A 381 -13.81 -24.71 0.22
N SER A 382 -14.37 -24.55 -0.98
CA SER A 382 -13.87 -23.63 -2.01
C SER A 382 -14.97 -22.85 -2.69
N ASN A 383 -14.59 -21.75 -3.35
CA ASN A 383 -15.51 -20.93 -4.15
C ASN A 383 -16.09 -21.72 -5.32
N ASP A 384 -15.31 -22.63 -5.93
CA ASP A 384 -15.81 -23.51 -6.99
C ASP A 384 -16.90 -24.47 -6.48
N GLU A 385 -16.69 -25.10 -5.32
CA GLU A 385 -17.69 -25.98 -4.71
C GLU A 385 -18.97 -25.20 -4.36
N PHE A 386 -18.82 -24.00 -3.79
CA PHE A 386 -19.93 -23.09 -3.53
C PHE A 386 -20.74 -22.81 -4.79
N LEU A 387 -20.08 -22.36 -5.86
CA LEU A 387 -20.74 -21.98 -7.11
C LEU A 387 -21.42 -23.19 -7.78
N ILE A 388 -20.80 -24.37 -7.74
CA ILE A 388 -21.39 -25.61 -8.27
C ILE A 388 -22.63 -26.03 -7.46
N SER A 389 -22.60 -25.85 -6.13
CA SER A 389 -23.70 -26.25 -5.24
C SER A 389 -25.00 -25.49 -5.48
N MET A 390 -24.95 -24.29 -6.11
CA MET A 390 -26.13 -23.47 -6.40
C MET A 390 -27.02 -24.03 -7.52
N ASN A 391 -26.54 -25.04 -8.26
CA ASN A 391 -27.32 -25.72 -9.30
C ASN A 391 -28.22 -26.85 -8.76
N LYS A 392 -28.20 -27.10 -7.45
CA LYS A 392 -29.09 -28.04 -6.75
C LYS A 392 -30.10 -27.25 -5.93
#